data_AF-A0A924MFL7-F1
#
_entry.id   AF-A0A924MFL7-F1
#
_cell.length_a   1.000
_cell.length_b   1.000
_cell.length_c   1.000
_cell.angle_alpha   90.00
_cell.angle_beta   90.00
_cell.angle_gamma   90.00
#
_symmetry.space_group_name_H-M   'P 1'
#
loop_
_entity.id
_entity.type
_entity.pdbx_description
1 polymer ?
#
loop_
_entity_poly.entity_id
_entity_poly.type
_entity_poly.pdbx_seq_one_letter_code
_entity_poly.pdbx_strand_id
1 'polypeptide(L)' 'MFVIKRDGRTESVKFDKITSRIEKLSYSLNQDFVDPAEVAKKVIDGLYDGVTTSELDNLAAETAASLTTRHPD' A
#
# COMPACT_ATOMS: atom_id res chain seq x y z
N MET A 1 8.86 -0.71 -13.68
CA MET A 1 8.29 0.36 -12.85
C MET A 1 9.22 0.64 -11.68
N PHE A 2 9.53 1.91 -11.44
CA PHE A 2 10.35 2.40 -10.34
C PHE A 2 9.57 3.41 -9.50
N VAL A 3 9.89 3.47 -8.20
CA VAL A 3 9.43 4.51 -7.28
C VAL A 3 10.58 5.45 -6.93
N ILE A 4 10.25 6.72 -6.66
CA ILE A 4 11.20 7.72 -6.16
C ILE A 4 11.05 7.83 -4.65
N LYS A 5 12.09 7.49 -3.90
CA LYS A 5 12.11 7.60 -2.45
C LYS A 5 12.11 9.05 -1.99
N ARG A 6 11.78 9.28 -0.72
CA ARG A 6 11.87 10.60 -0.06
C ARG A 6 13.26 11.23 -0.11
N ASP A 7 14.31 10.42 -0.23
CA ASP A 7 15.70 10.86 -0.38
C ASP A 7 16.14 11.06 -1.85
N GLY A 8 15.21 10.96 -2.80
CA GLY A 8 15.44 11.12 -4.24
C GLY A 8 15.97 9.88 -4.96
N ARG A 9 16.32 8.79 -4.25
CA ARG A 9 16.79 7.56 -4.89
C ARG A 9 15.65 6.80 -5.56
N THR A 10 15.93 6.16 -6.69
CA THR A 10 14.98 5.26 -7.35
C THR A 10 15.13 3.83 -6.83
N GLU A 11 14.01 3.11 -6.72
CA GLU A 11 14.00 1.69 -6.43
C GLU A 11 12.95 0.99 -7.31
N SER A 12 13.24 -0.24 -7.73
CA SER A 12 12.26 -1.07 -8.43
C SER A 12 11.08 -1.39 -7.51
N VAL A 13 9.86 -1.30 -8.06
CA VAL A 13 8.64 -1.68 -7.33
C VAL A 13 8.66 -3.17 -7.05
N LYS A 14 8.46 -3.54 -5.78
CA LYS A 14 8.37 -4.93 -5.32
C LYS A 14 7.07 -5.12 -4.56
N PHE A 15 6.24 -6.07 -5.01
CA PHE A 15 4.96 -6.40 -4.38
C PHE A 15 5.13 -6.69 -2.89
N ASP A 16 6.01 -7.64 -2.56
CA ASP A 16 6.26 -8.07 -1.18
C ASP A 16 6.65 -6.91 -0.26
N LYS A 17 7.38 -5.91 -0.79
CA LYS A 17 7.80 -4.75 0.00
C LYS A 17 6.63 -3.82 0.35
N ILE A 18 5.65 -3.70 -0.54
CA ILE A 18 4.43 -2.93 -0.29
C ILE A 18 3.56 -3.69 0.70
N THR A 19 3.30 -4.97 0.44
CA THR A 19 2.50 -5.85 1.30
C THR A 19 3.06 -5.89 2.72
N SER A 20 4.36 -6.14 2.91
CA SER A 20 4.99 -6.16 4.23
C SER A 20 4.94 -4.82 4.97
N ARG A 21 4.80 -3.68 4.27
CA ARG A 21 4.59 -2.38 4.94
C ARG A 21 3.17 -2.26 5.47
N ILE A 22 2.18 -2.73 4.73
CA ILE A 22 0.76 -2.70 5.12
C ILE A 22 0.49 -3.73 6.23
N GLU A 23 1.06 -4.94 6.14
CA GLU A 23 1.01 -5.97 7.19
C GLU A 23 1.49 -5.43 8.53
N LYS A 24 2.61 -4.68 8.53
CA LYS A 24 3.15 -4.07 9.76
C LYS A 24 2.22 -3.09 10.44
N LEU A 25 1.34 -2.45 9.69
CA LEU A 25 0.37 -1.48 10.19
C LEU A 25 -0.95 -2.13 10.62
N SER A 26 -1.18 -3.39 10.24
CA SER A 26 -2.44 -4.11 10.44
C SER A 26 -2.38 -5.21 11.50
N TYR A 27 -1.24 -5.44 12.16
CA TYR A 27 -1.07 -6.52 13.14
C TYR A 27 -2.10 -6.54 14.28
N SER A 28 -2.69 -5.40 14.63
CA SER A 28 -3.70 -5.29 15.70
C SER A 28 -5.14 -5.22 15.19
N LEU A 29 -5.36 -5.37 13.88
CA LEU A 29 -6.68 -5.30 13.24
C LEU A 29 -7.29 -6.69 13.10
N ASN A 30 -8.61 -6.74 12.90
CA ASN A 30 -9.33 -7.99 12.72
C ASN A 30 -8.95 -8.70 11.41
N GLN A 31 -8.09 -9.72 11.52
CA GLN A 31 -7.55 -10.48 10.39
C GLN A 31 -8.59 -11.35 9.66
N ASP A 32 -9.77 -11.58 10.25
CA ASP A 32 -10.86 -12.28 9.55
C ASP A 32 -11.48 -11.42 8.44
N PHE A 33 -11.32 -10.09 8.53
CA PHE A 33 -11.91 -9.13 7.60
C PHE A 33 -10.88 -8.25 6.88
N VAL A 34 -9.73 -7.97 7.52
CA VAL A 34 -8.67 -7.13 6.98
C VAL A 34 -7.59 -8.01 6.35
N ASP A 35 -7.48 -7.96 5.01
CA ASP A 35 -6.40 -8.60 4.25
C ASP A 35 -5.44 -7.53 3.67
N PRO A 36 -4.22 -7.40 4.24
CA PRO A 36 -3.19 -6.49 3.74
C PRO A 36 -2.80 -6.72 2.28
N ALA A 37 -2.86 -7.98 1.82
CA ALA A 37 -2.52 -8.33 0.45
C ALA A 37 -3.58 -7.83 -0.54
N GLU A 38 -4.84 -7.74 -0.14
CA GLU A 38 -5.89 -7.13 -0.96
C GLU A 38 -5.63 -5.64 -1.20
N VAL A 39 -5.27 -4.91 -0.13
CA VAL A 39 -4.91 -3.49 -0.22
C VAL A 39 -3.69 -3.31 -1.12
N ALA A 40 -2.64 -4.12 -0.93
CA ALA A 40 -1.41 -4.03 -1.72
C ALA A 40 -1.65 -4.25 -3.23
N LYS A 41 -2.51 -5.21 -3.60
CA LYS A 41 -2.90 -5.45 -5.00
C LYS A 41 -3.53 -4.21 -5.63
N LYS A 42 -4.54 -3.64 -4.96
CA LYS A 42 -5.25 -2.44 -5.43
C LYS A 42 -4.33 -1.22 -5.55
N VAL A 43 -3.40 -1.05 -4.61
CA VAL A 43 -2.40 0.02 -4.66
C VAL A 43 -1.54 -0.11 -5.92
N ILE A 44 -1.06 -1.33 -6.22
CA ILE A 44 -0.19 -1.57 -7.37
C ILE A 44 -0.89 -1.32 -8.70
N ASP A 45 -2.18 -1.65 -8.80
CA ASP A 45 -2.99 -1.36 -9.99
C ASP A 45 -3.12 0.16 -10.25
N GLY A 46 -3.02 0.98 -9.20
CA GLY A 46 -3.03 2.45 -9.29
C GLY A 46 -1.64 3.10 -9.44
N LEU A 47 -0.55 2.33 -9.45
CA LEU A 47 0.80 2.88 -9.58
C LEU A 47 1.17 3.20 -11.04
N TYR A 48 2.00 4.23 -11.19
CA TYR A 48 2.66 4.59 -12.44
C TYR A 48 4.17 4.71 -12.25
N ASP A 49 4.93 4.69 -13.34
CA ASP A 49 6.38 4.79 -13.30
C ASP A 49 6.85 6.16 -12.81
N GLY A 50 7.79 6.19 -11.86
CA GLY A 50 8.30 7.41 -11.27
C GLY A 50 7.46 7.97 -10.11
N VAL A 51 6.42 7.26 -9.66
CA VAL A 51 5.64 7.63 -8.48
C VAL A 51 6.53 7.76 -7.24
N THR A 52 6.31 8.80 -6.43
CA THR A 52 7.07 8.98 -5.20
C THR A 52 6.58 8.02 -4.10
N THR A 53 7.45 7.66 -3.15
CA THR A 53 7.04 6.84 -2.00
C THR A 53 6.02 7.54 -1.10
N SER A 54 5.91 8.87 -1.19
CA SER A 54 4.88 9.63 -0.47
C SER A 54 3.52 9.48 -1.15
N GLU A 55 3.46 9.60 -2.48
CA GLU A 55 2.23 9.35 -3.25
C GLU A 55 1.77 7.90 -3.12
N LEU A 56 2.71 6.94 -3.13
CA LEU A 56 2.39 5.52 -2.88
C LEU A 56 1.73 5.32 -1.52
N ASP A 57 2.27 5.93 -0.45
CA ASP A 57 1.69 5.82 0.89
C ASP A 57 0.30 6.48 0.97
N ASN A 58 0.09 7.61 0.28
CA ASN A 58 -1.23 8.26 0.18
C ASN A 58 -2.24 7.36 -0.53
N LEU A 59 -1.86 6.79 -1.69
CA LEU A 59 -2.71 5.86 -2.43
C LEU A 59 -3.07 4.63 -1.57
N ALA A 60 -2.12 4.10 -0.79
CA ALA A 60 -2.39 3.02 0.13
C ALA A 60 -3.40 3.40 1.21
N ALA A 61 -3.29 4.60 1.78
CA ALA A 61 -4.23 5.11 2.77
C ALA A 61 -5.64 5.32 2.18
N GLU A 62 -5.74 5.93 1.00
CA GLU A 62 -7.02 6.12 0.28
C GLU A 62 -7.68 4.78 -0.08
N THR A 63 -6.87 3.83 -0.55
CA THR A 63 -7.33 2.47 -0.87
C THR A 63 -7.88 1.79 0.37
N ALA A 64 -7.15 1.82 1.49
CA ALA A 64 -7.62 1.26 2.75
C ALA A 64 -8.90 1.94 3.25
N ALA A 65 -8.95 3.28 3.21
CA ALA A 65 -10.13 4.04 3.62
C ALA A 65 -11.37 3.69 2.78
N SER A 66 -11.22 3.41 1.48
CA SER A 66 -12.35 2.99 0.63
C SER A 66 -12.95 1.63 1.04
N LEU A 67 -12.15 0.77 1.70
CA LEU A 67 -12.57 -0.55 2.17
C LEU A 67 -13.29 -0.51 3.53
N THR A 68 -13.39 0.66 4.16
CA THR A 68 -14.17 0.86 5.41
C THR A 68 -15.64 0.46 5.26
N THR A 69 -16.16 0.47 4.03
CA THR A 69 -17.50 -0.03 3.69
C THR A 69 -17.67 -1.54 3.89
N ARG A 70 -16.56 -2.31 3.91
CA ARG A 70 -16.55 -3.76 4.19
C ARG A 70 -16.37 -4.05 5.67
N HIS A 71 -15.45 -3.36 6.32
CA HIS A 71 -15.17 -3.49 7.75
C HIS A 71 -14.53 -2.19 8.26
N PRO A 72 -14.84 -1.70 9.47
CA PRO A 72 -14.32 -0.43 9.98
C PRO A 72 -12.83 -0.43 10.34
N ASP A 73 -12.24 -1.60 10.63
CA ASP A 73 -10.78 -1.76 10.84
C ASP A 73 -9.97 -1.62 9.55
#